data_AF-A0A2E1NID4-F1
#
_entry.id   AF-A0A2E1NID4-F1
#
_cell.length_a   1.000
_cell.length_b   1.000
_cell.length_c   1.000
_cell.angle_alpha   90.00
_cell.angle_beta   90.00
_cell.angle_gamma   90.00
#
_symmetry.space_group_name_H-M   'P 1'
#
loop_
_entity.id
_entity.type
_entity.pdbx_description
1 polymer ?
#
loop_
_entity_poly.entity_id
_entity_poly.type
_entity_poly.pdbx_seq_one_letter_code
_entity_poly.pdbx_strand_id
1 'polypeptide(L)'
;MLKIRKIHLLLVTFCFIFFPYIIYAQPSQVPDANWTTVDHFKYCGSGECETFKNVQLSTNSITVGQDITVVNLDTGDAIETFNVKSIRYGRQVKMCWIGNSDGMVSENYITVKGCTR
;
A
#
# COMPACT_ATOMS: atom_id res chain seq x y z
N MET A 1 22.06 -39.73 33.96
CA MET A 1 21.98 -39.07 32.63
C MET A 1 20.58 -39.01 31.98
N LEU A 2 19.51 -39.52 32.61
CA LEU A 2 18.16 -39.54 31.99
C LEU A 2 17.33 -38.25 32.20
N LYS A 3 17.56 -37.51 33.29
CA LYS A 3 16.77 -36.32 33.67
C LYS A 3 17.05 -35.08 32.81
N ILE A 4 18.30 -34.88 32.38
CA ILE A 4 18.72 -33.73 31.54
C ILE A 4 18.04 -33.78 30.16
N ARG A 5 17.85 -34.99 29.61
CA ARG A 5 17.24 -35.21 28.29
C ARG A 5 15.76 -34.78 28.21
N LYS A 6 15.01 -34.91 29.32
CA LYS A 6 13.58 -34.52 29.40
C LYS A 6 13.38 -33.00 29.46
N ILE A 7 14.30 -32.28 30.09
CA ILE A 7 14.22 -30.81 30.24
C ILE A 7 14.48 -30.13 28.88
N HIS A 8 15.45 -30.62 28.11
CA HIS A 8 15.70 -30.13 26.75
C HIS A 8 14.51 -30.37 25.81
N LEU A 9 13.81 -31.51 25.94
CA LEU A 9 12.64 -31.82 25.11
C LEU A 9 11.47 -30.86 25.38
N LEU A 10 11.25 -30.50 26.65
CA LEU A 10 10.23 -29.53 27.08
C LEU A 10 10.57 -28.09 26.62
N LEU A 11 11.85 -27.70 26.66
CA LEU A 11 12.28 -26.39 26.16
C LEU A 11 12.08 -26.25 24.64
N VAL A 12 12.36 -27.31 23.89
CA VAL A 12 12.18 -27.33 22.43
C VAL A 12 10.70 -27.26 22.04
N THR A 13 9.80 -27.89 22.81
CA THR A 13 8.34 -27.80 22.55
C THR A 13 7.76 -26.44 22.92
N PHE A 14 8.32 -25.74 23.93
CA PHE A 14 7.87 -24.40 24.29
C PHE A 14 8.24 -23.33 23.24
N CYS A 15 9.39 -23.46 22.57
CA CYS A 15 9.78 -22.54 21.48
C CYS A 15 8.87 -22.63 20.23
N PHE A 16 8.22 -23.77 19.98
CA PHE A 16 7.30 -23.91 18.84
C PHE A 16 5.92 -23.27 19.07
N ILE A 17 5.54 -22.98 20.32
CA ILE A 17 4.24 -22.38 20.66
C ILE A 17 4.30 -20.84 20.59
N PHE A 18 5.51 -20.27 20.70
CA PHE A 18 5.76 -18.83 20.61
C PHE A 18 6.43 -18.44 19.29
N PHE A 19 6.04 -19.05 18.17
CA PHE A 19 6.28 -18.37 16.91
C PHE A 19 5.43 -17.10 16.94
N PRO A 20 6.03 -15.88 16.97
CA PRO A 20 5.23 -14.70 16.72
C PRO A 20 4.72 -14.88 15.30
N TYR A 21 3.43 -15.18 15.17
CA TYR A 21 2.74 -14.95 13.92
C TYR A 21 2.94 -13.46 13.65
N ILE A 22 3.93 -13.14 12.80
CA ILE A 22 4.05 -11.82 12.21
C ILE A 22 2.83 -11.73 11.31
N ILE A 23 1.70 -11.33 11.90
CA ILE A 23 0.51 -10.94 11.16
C ILE A 23 0.96 -9.67 10.45
N TYR A 24 1.44 -9.82 9.21
CA TYR A 24 1.54 -8.71 8.29
C TYR A 24 0.13 -8.15 8.19
N ALA A 25 -0.12 -7.07 8.90
CA ALA A 25 -1.43 -6.43 8.90
C ALA A 25 -1.68 -6.00 7.46
N GLN A 26 -2.66 -6.64 6.82
CA GLN A 26 -3.06 -6.26 5.47
C GLN A 26 -3.45 -4.78 5.47
N PRO A 27 -3.11 -4.02 4.41
CA PRO A 27 -3.51 -2.64 4.30
C PRO A 27 -5.02 -2.46 4.56
N SER A 28 -5.37 -1.57 5.48
CA SER A 28 -6.76 -1.32 5.84
C SER A 28 -7.37 -0.30 4.88
N GLN A 29 -8.60 -0.51 4.45
CA GLN A 29 -9.33 0.50 3.69
C GLN A 29 -9.68 1.69 4.58
N VAL A 30 -9.50 2.90 4.07
CA VAL A 30 -9.76 4.17 4.79
C VAL A 30 -10.58 5.11 3.89
N PRO A 31 -11.41 6.00 4.47
CA PRO A 31 -12.24 6.92 3.69
C PRO A 31 -11.46 8.09 3.12
N ASP A 32 -10.36 8.48 3.77
CA ASP A 32 -9.50 9.59 3.38
C ASP A 32 -8.03 9.33 3.77
N ALA A 33 -7.13 10.08 3.15
CA ALA A 33 -5.71 10.05 3.45
C ALA A 33 -4.99 11.33 3.02
N ASN A 34 -3.89 11.64 3.72
CA ASN A 34 -2.91 12.67 3.35
C ASN A 34 -1.53 12.04 3.23
N TRP A 35 -0.65 12.59 2.38
CA TRP A 35 0.70 12.07 2.18
C TRP A 35 1.72 13.18 1.94
N THR A 36 3.01 12.82 1.96
CA THR A 36 4.09 13.77 1.74
C THR A 36 4.71 13.67 0.36
N THR A 37 4.85 12.45 -0.17
CA THR A 37 5.49 12.21 -1.47
C THR A 37 4.77 11.13 -2.26
N VAL A 38 4.84 11.27 -3.58
CA VAL A 38 4.36 10.26 -4.53
C VAL A 38 5.52 9.30 -4.80
N ASP A 39 5.26 8.00 -4.78
CA ASP A 39 6.26 6.99 -5.12
C ASP A 39 6.20 6.61 -6.60
N HIS A 40 5.00 6.25 -7.08
CA HIS A 40 4.75 5.98 -8.49
C HIS A 40 3.24 5.94 -8.78
N PHE A 41 2.91 6.03 -10.06
CA PHE A 41 1.60 5.72 -10.61
C PHE A 41 1.72 4.54 -11.55
N LYS A 42 0.92 3.50 -11.34
CA LYS A 42 0.76 2.39 -12.27
C LYS A 42 -0.52 2.60 -13.07
N TYR A 43 -0.40 2.56 -14.39
CA TYR A 43 -1.51 2.69 -15.33
C TYR A 43 -1.53 1.49 -16.27
N CYS A 44 -2.65 0.79 -16.32
CA CYS A 44 -2.96 -0.30 -17.22
C CYS A 44 -4.09 0.16 -18.15
N GLY A 45 -3.72 0.49 -19.39
CA GLY A 45 -4.66 0.86 -20.44
C GLY A 45 -5.10 -0.34 -21.29
N SER A 46 -5.54 -0.07 -22.52
CA SER A 46 -6.01 -1.08 -23.49
C SER A 46 -4.88 -1.90 -24.14
N GLY A 47 -3.97 -2.45 -23.33
CA GLY A 47 -2.93 -3.37 -23.82
C GLY A 47 -1.80 -3.58 -22.83
N GLU A 48 -1.12 -2.51 -22.42
CA GLU A 48 0.08 -2.59 -21.59
C GLU A 48 -0.07 -1.78 -20.30
N CYS A 49 0.63 -2.25 -19.26
CA CYS A 49 0.74 -1.55 -17.99
C CYS A 49 2.07 -0.81 -17.93
N GLU A 50 2.02 0.49 -17.70
CA GLU A 50 3.18 1.35 -17.49
C GLU A 50 3.26 1.79 -16.01
N THR A 51 4.48 2.10 -15.56
CA THR A 51 4.72 2.64 -14.21
C THR A 51 5.53 3.93 -14.30
N PHE A 52 4.88 5.03 -13.92
CA PHE A 52 5.46 6.36 -13.91
C PHE A 52 6.00 6.69 -12.51
N LYS A 53 7.30 6.96 -12.39
CA LYS A 53 7.94 7.28 -11.10
C LYS A 53 8.07 8.78 -10.85
N ASN A 54 8.28 9.58 -11.90
CA ASN A 54 8.43 11.02 -11.80
C ASN A 54 7.09 11.73 -12.03
N VAL A 55 6.19 11.61 -11.07
CA VAL A 55 4.83 12.15 -11.18
C VAL A 55 4.47 13.04 -10.00
N GLN A 56 3.60 14.00 -10.26
CA GLN A 56 2.95 14.83 -9.25
C GLN A 56 1.44 14.58 -9.29
N LEU A 57 0.79 14.73 -8.13
CA LEU A 57 -0.66 14.68 -8.01
C LEU A 57 -1.21 16.09 -7.84
N SER A 58 -2.45 16.32 -8.30
CA SER A 58 -3.16 17.60 -8.13
C SER A 58 -3.33 18.03 -6.67
N THR A 59 -3.19 17.11 -5.72
CA THR A 59 -3.36 17.31 -4.28
C THR A 59 -2.45 16.37 -3.49
N ASN A 60 -2.22 16.66 -2.21
CA ASN A 60 -1.55 15.79 -1.24
C ASN A 60 -2.52 15.17 -0.22
N SER A 61 -3.82 15.36 -0.40
CA SER A 61 -4.91 14.83 0.41
C SER A 61 -6.07 14.40 -0.47
N ILE A 62 -6.72 13.28 -0.16
CA ILE A 62 -7.88 12.81 -0.92
C ILE A 62 -8.89 12.06 -0.05
N THR A 63 -10.15 12.17 -0.42
CA THR A 63 -11.28 11.39 0.09
C THR A 63 -11.83 10.50 -1.02
N VAL A 64 -12.28 9.29 -0.69
CA VAL A 64 -12.98 8.41 -1.63
C VAL A 64 -14.16 9.16 -2.26
N GLY A 65 -14.29 9.05 -3.59
CA GLY A 65 -15.28 9.75 -4.39
C GLY A 65 -14.80 11.07 -5.00
N GLN A 66 -13.60 11.54 -4.66
CA GLN A 66 -12.99 12.71 -5.29
C GLN A 66 -12.12 12.32 -6.50
N ASP A 67 -11.99 13.25 -7.45
CA ASP A 67 -11.10 13.08 -8.59
C ASP A 67 -9.66 13.47 -8.23
N ILE A 68 -8.71 12.73 -8.80
CA ILE A 68 -7.29 13.01 -8.68
C ILE A 68 -6.64 12.98 -10.06
N THR A 69 -5.80 13.98 -10.34
CA THR A 69 -5.05 14.09 -11.60
C THR A 69 -3.60 13.74 -11.34
N VAL A 70 -3.03 12.89 -12.20
CA VAL A 70 -1.62 12.54 -12.21
C VAL A 70 -0.93 13.30 -13.35
N VAL A 71 0.14 14.03 -13.04
CA VAL A 71 0.92 14.82 -14.00
C VAL A 71 2.31 14.22 -14.12
N ASN A 72 2.77 14.01 -15.34
CA ASN A 72 4.15 13.60 -15.62
C ASN A 72 5.08 14.81 -15.43
N LEU A 73 6.07 14.71 -14.56
CA LEU A 73 7.03 15.80 -14.34
C LEU A 73 8.10 15.88 -15.43
N ASP A 74 8.31 14.82 -16.22
CA ASP A 74 9.26 14.81 -17.33
C ASP A 74 8.71 15.59 -18.53
N THR A 75 7.40 15.51 -18.80
CA THR A 75 6.76 16.20 -19.95
C THR A 75 5.94 17.42 -19.56
N GLY A 76 5.44 17.47 -18.31
CA GLY A 76 4.49 18.48 -17.84
C GLY A 76 3.02 18.16 -18.16
N ASP A 77 2.74 17.06 -18.86
CA ASP A 77 1.39 16.70 -19.29
C ASP A 77 0.64 15.89 -18.24
N ALA A 78 -0.69 16.00 -18.23
CA ALA A 78 -1.54 15.11 -17.46
C ALA A 78 -1.51 13.70 -18.07
N ILE A 79 -1.18 12.71 -17.25
CA ILE A 79 -1.20 11.29 -17.65
C ILE A 79 -2.64 10.78 -17.62
N GLU A 80 -3.33 11.01 -16.49
CA GLU A 80 -4.68 10.50 -16.26
C GLU A 80 -5.38 11.32 -15.17
N THR A 81 -6.70 11.44 -15.26
CA THR A 81 -7.55 11.90 -14.16
C THR A 81 -8.62 10.87 -13.89
N PHE A 82 -8.72 10.42 -12.63
CA PHE A 82 -9.73 9.43 -12.27
C PHE A 82 -10.37 9.68 -10.91
N ASN A 83 -11.58 9.17 -10.76
CA ASN A 83 -12.32 9.19 -9.51
C ASN A 83 -11.78 8.12 -8.55
N VAL A 84 -11.37 8.52 -7.35
CA VAL A 84 -10.85 7.61 -6.33
C VAL A 84 -11.97 6.75 -5.76
N LYS A 85 -11.81 5.43 -5.85
CA LYS A 85 -12.79 4.44 -5.34
C LYS A 85 -12.30 3.72 -4.10
N SER A 86 -10.99 3.59 -3.95
CA SER A 86 -10.41 2.97 -2.76
C SER A 86 -9.11 3.64 -2.33
N ILE A 87 -8.94 3.72 -1.00
CA ILE A 87 -7.68 4.13 -0.37
C ILE A 87 -7.32 3.04 0.63
N ARG A 88 -6.14 2.44 0.47
CA ARG A 88 -5.62 1.41 1.37
C ARG A 88 -4.42 1.95 2.12
N TYR A 89 -4.47 1.93 3.44
CA TYR A 89 -3.39 2.40 4.30
C TYR A 89 -2.59 1.26 4.90
N GLY A 90 -1.29 1.21 4.56
CA GLY A 90 -0.32 0.30 5.15
C GLY A 90 0.33 0.91 6.39
N ARG A 91 -0.24 0.69 7.57
CA ARG A 91 0.23 1.30 8.84
C ARG A 91 1.72 1.07 9.12
N GLN A 92 2.25 -0.11 8.81
CA GLN A 92 3.66 -0.44 9.07
C GLN A 92 4.61 0.30 8.13
N VAL A 93 4.24 0.45 6.86
CA VAL A 93 5.08 1.10 5.83
C VAL A 93 4.79 2.60 5.66
N LYS A 94 3.73 3.11 6.30
CA LYS A 94 3.20 4.48 6.10
C LYS A 94 3.02 4.83 4.63
N MET A 95 2.47 3.88 3.88
CA MET A 95 2.12 4.07 2.47
C MET A 95 0.62 3.98 2.26
N CYS A 96 0.14 4.67 1.24
CA CYS A 96 -1.22 4.48 0.76
C CYS A 96 -1.22 4.05 -0.71
N TRP A 97 -2.18 3.18 -1.02
CA TRP A 97 -2.52 2.80 -2.38
C TRP A 97 -3.89 3.40 -2.70
N ILE A 98 -3.92 4.32 -3.66
CA ILE A 98 -5.11 5.06 -4.08
C ILE A 98 -5.52 4.49 -5.44
N GLY A 99 -6.68 3.86 -5.51
CA GLY A 99 -7.15 3.12 -6.68
C GLY A 99 -8.44 3.67 -7.27
N ASN A 100 -8.63 3.42 -8.56
CA ASN A 100 -9.84 3.76 -9.30
C ASN A 100 -10.92 2.66 -9.28
N SER A 101 -10.71 1.59 -8.49
CA SER A 101 -11.69 0.51 -8.32
C SER A 101 -11.96 0.19 -6.85
N ASP A 102 -13.15 -0.35 -6.57
CA ASP A 102 -13.57 -0.76 -5.22
C ASP A 102 -12.91 -2.09 -4.77
N GLY A 103 -12.16 -2.75 -5.67
CA GLY A 103 -11.58 -4.08 -5.46
C GLY A 103 -10.35 -4.11 -4.54
N MET A 104 -9.91 -5.34 -4.20
CA MET A 104 -8.66 -5.55 -3.47
C MET A 104 -7.42 -5.08 -4.23
N VAL A 105 -7.47 -5.19 -5.56
CA VAL A 105 -6.42 -4.78 -6.48
C VAL A 105 -7.07 -3.86 -7.51
N SER A 106 -6.59 -2.63 -7.57
CA SER A 106 -6.89 -1.74 -8.69
C SER A 106 -5.79 -1.92 -9.73
N GLU A 107 -6.16 -1.98 -11.00
CA GLU A 107 -5.18 -2.05 -12.09
C GLU A 107 -4.44 -0.71 -12.23
N ASN A 108 -5.16 0.39 -12.01
CA ASN A 108 -4.65 1.76 -12.05
C ASN A 108 -4.60 2.33 -10.64
N TYR A 109 -3.40 2.44 -10.08
CA TYR A 109 -3.25 2.94 -8.72
C TYR A 109 -2.03 3.83 -8.55
N ILE A 110 -2.15 4.73 -7.58
CA ILE A 110 -1.07 5.58 -7.12
C ILE A 110 -0.55 5.03 -5.80
N THR A 111 0.77 4.92 -5.68
CA THR A 111 1.44 4.65 -4.41
C THR A 111 2.02 5.94 -3.87
N VAL A 112 1.69 6.28 -2.62
CA VAL A 112 2.20 7.46 -1.92
C VAL A 112 2.86 7.08 -0.60
N LYS A 113 3.85 7.86 -0.16
CA LYS A 113 4.62 7.67 1.08
C LYS A 113 4.34 8.76 2.10
N GLY A 114 4.67 8.48 3.36
CA GLY A 114 4.36 9.39 4.47
C GLY A 114 2.86 9.51 4.69
N CYS A 115 2.12 8.46 4.36
CA CYS A 115 0.68 8.49 4.42
C CYS A 115 0.17 8.56 5.86
N THR A 116 -0.86 9.37 6.05
CA THR A 116 -1.62 9.57 7.28
C THR A 116 -3.11 9.50 6.94
N ARG A 117 -3.92 9.10 7.91
CA ARG A 117 -5.37 8.93 7.81
C ARG A 117 -6.03 9.53 9.05
#